data_AF-A0A8X7RHH1-F1
#
_entry.id   AF-A0A8X7RHH1-F1
#
_cell.length_a   1.000
_cell.length_b   1.000
_cell.length_c   1.000
_cell.angle_alpha   90.00
_cell.angle_beta   90.00
_cell.angle_gamma   90.00
#
_symmetry.space_group_name_H-M   'P 1'
#
loop_
_entity.id
_entity.type
_entity.pdbx_description
1 polymer ?
#
loop_
_entity_poly.entity_id
_entity_poly.type
_entity_poly.pdbx_seq_one_letter_code
_entity_poly.pdbx_strand_id
1 'polypeptide(L)'
;MLIDPAEEISHSKKQKDYVNMLSYSCDSEYGIPRRCACGGRIIDEVRVKQEYDTLPGKWFFTCVNYEGDGFHYRQPWVIGVQEQIESLTKRLEEAEQLLNLMPSLKN
;
A
#
# COMPACT_ATOMS: atom_id res chain seq x y z
N MET A 1 20.76 35.71 13.00
CA MET A 1 20.51 35.61 11.55
C MET A 1 19.02 35.41 11.36
N LEU A 2 18.36 36.28 10.61
CA LEU A 2 16.96 36.07 10.21
C LEU A 2 17.00 35.04 9.07
N ILE A 3 16.36 33.90 9.27
CA ILE A 3 16.20 32.88 8.21
C ILE A 3 15.25 33.48 7.16
N ASP A 4 15.58 33.32 5.88
CA ASP A 4 14.70 33.72 4.79
C ASP A 4 13.39 32.90 4.87
N PRO A 5 12.20 33.55 4.92
CA PRO A 5 10.93 32.84 4.93
C PRO A 5 10.79 31.79 3.82
N ALA A 6 11.39 32.02 2.64
CA ALA A 6 11.37 31.03 1.56
C ALA A 6 12.20 29.78 1.88
N GLU A 7 13.33 29.95 2.57
CA GLU A 7 14.18 28.87 3.05
C GLU A 7 13.49 28.04 4.13
N GLU A 8 12.78 28.70 5.05
CA GLU A 8 12.00 28.04 6.10
C GLU A 8 10.86 27.18 5.50
N ILE A 9 10.12 27.72 4.53
CA ILE A 9 9.06 26.99 3.82
C ILE A 9 9.64 25.77 3.08
N SER A 10 10.76 25.94 2.38
CA SER A 10 11.44 24.86 1.67
C SER A 10 11.90 23.75 2.62
N HIS A 11 12.48 24.12 3.76
CA HIS A 11 12.91 23.20 4.80
C HIS A 11 11.72 22.41 5.37
N SER A 12 10.65 23.10 5.75
CA SER A 12 9.43 22.47 6.27
C SER A 12 8.82 21.48 5.28
N LYS A 13 8.77 21.84 3.99
CA LYS A 13 8.29 20.97 2.92
C LYS A 13 9.12 19.70 2.82
N LYS A 14 10.45 19.81 2.79
CA LYS A 14 11.35 18.65 2.73
C LYS A 14 11.17 17.73 3.94
N GLN A 15 11.01 18.29 5.13
CA GLN A 15 10.78 17.50 6.34
C GLN A 15 9.45 16.74 6.27
N LYS A 16 8.39 17.40 5.78
CA LYS A 16 7.09 16.75 5.57
C LYS A 16 7.17 15.63 4.54
N ASP A 17 7.85 15.87 3.43
CA ASP A 17 8.02 14.88 2.37
C ASP A 17 8.82 13.66 2.87
N TYR A 18 9.82 13.87 3.71
CA TYR A 18 10.57 12.81 4.37
C TYR A 18 9.70 11.96 5.31
N VAL A 19 8.90 12.61 6.17
CA VAL A 19 7.97 11.89 7.07
C VAL A 19 6.95 11.09 6.26
N ASN A 20 6.38 11.67 5.20
CA ASN A 20 5.45 10.97 4.33
C ASN A 20 6.09 9.74 3.68
N MET A 21 7.32 9.88 3.17
CA MET A 21 8.08 8.76 2.58
C MET A 21 8.25 7.60 3.57
N LEU A 22 8.62 7.91 4.82
CA LEU A 22 8.74 6.89 5.87
C LEU A 22 7.40 6.20 6.14
N SER A 23 6.31 6.96 6.27
CA SER A 23 4.97 6.40 6.46
C SER A 23 4.56 5.49 5.30
N TYR A 24 4.77 5.91 4.04
CA TYR A 24 4.44 5.09 2.88
C TYR A 24 5.28 3.82 2.80
N SER A 25 6.52 3.86 3.30
CA SER A 25 7.39 2.69 3.35
C SER A 25 6.83 1.67 4.36
N CYS A 26 6.47 2.12 5.57
CA CYS A 26 5.82 1.27 6.57
C CYS A 26 4.48 0.72 6.08
N ASP A 27 3.64 1.54 5.43
CA ASP A 27 2.36 1.11 4.86
C ASP A 27 2.51 0.05 3.75
N SER A 28 3.71 -0.10 3.19
CA SER A 28 4.00 -1.10 2.15
C SER A 28 4.50 -2.44 2.70
N GLU A 29 4.77 -2.52 4.01
CA GLU A 29 5.21 -3.76 4.66
C GLU A 29 4.10 -4.81 4.75
N TYR A 30 2.85 -4.36 4.91
CA TYR A 30 1.68 -5.23 5.05
C TYR A 30 0.46 -4.67 4.33
N GLY A 31 -0.29 -5.54 3.66
CA GLY A 31 -1.47 -5.19 2.91
C GLY A 31 -1.14 -4.55 1.57
N ILE A 32 -2.16 -3.96 0.94
CA ILE A 32 -2.04 -3.33 -0.37
C ILE A 32 -1.73 -1.84 -0.15
N PRO A 33 -0.49 -1.36 -0.44
CA PRO A 33 -0.15 0.03 -0.25
C PRO A 33 -0.91 0.92 -1.23
N ARG A 34 -1.25 2.13 -0.78
CA ARG A 34 -1.90 3.15 -1.63
C ARG A 34 -0.89 4.07 -2.32
N ARG A 35 0.30 4.21 -1.74
CA ARG A 35 1.40 5.03 -2.27
C ARG A 35 2.72 4.29 -2.15
N CYS A 36 3.61 4.57 -3.09
CA CYS A 36 5.02 4.19 -3.01
C CYS A 36 5.78 5.18 -2.12
N ALA A 37 6.92 4.77 -1.57
CA ALA A 37 7.84 5.63 -0.82
C ALA A 37 8.17 6.94 -1.57
N CYS A 38 8.26 6.91 -2.91
CA CYS A 38 8.45 8.10 -3.73
C CYS A 38 7.23 9.07 -3.79
N GLY A 39 6.11 8.75 -3.13
CA GLY A 39 4.84 9.49 -3.17
C GLY A 39 3.95 9.14 -4.38
N GLY A 40 4.47 8.38 -5.34
CA GLY A 40 3.73 7.87 -6.50
C GLY A 40 2.53 7.02 -6.10
N ARG A 41 1.45 7.09 -6.90
CA ARG A 41 0.27 6.23 -6.69
C ARG A 41 0.59 4.80 -7.08
N ILE A 42 -0.01 3.85 -6.36
CA ILE A 42 -0.04 2.45 -6.77
C ILE A 42 -1.19 2.25 -7.76
N ILE A 43 -0.91 1.56 -8.87
CA ILE A 43 -1.85 1.23 -9.95
C ILE A 43 -1.92 -0.29 -10.13
N ASP A 44 -3.05 -0.77 -10.64
CA ASP A 44 -3.22 -2.17 -11.03
C ASP A 44 -2.64 -2.37 -12.44
N GLU A 45 -1.47 -3.00 -12.51
CA GLU A 45 -0.78 -3.32 -13.75
C GLU A 45 -1.16 -4.74 -14.21
N VAL A 46 -1.71 -4.86 -15.42
CA VAL A 46 -1.91 -6.15 -16.10
C VAL A 46 -0.85 -6.31 -17.18
N ARG A 47 0.03 -7.31 -17.04
CA ARG A 47 1.05 -7.60 -18.06
C ARG A 47 0.42 -8.25 -19.28
N VAL A 48 0.37 -7.52 -20.39
CA VAL A 48 -0.21 -8.00 -21.66
C VAL A 48 0.79 -8.80 -22.51
N LYS A 49 2.10 -8.54 -22.37
CA LYS A 49 3.17 -9.20 -23.14
C LYS A 49 3.96 -10.19 -22.28
N GLN A 50 4.45 -11.24 -22.92
CA GLN A 50 5.36 -12.20 -22.31
C GLN A 50 6.76 -11.59 -22.26
N GLU A 51 7.28 -11.38 -21.06
CA GLU A 51 8.70 -11.09 -20.82
C GLU A 51 9.28 -12.25 -20.01
N TYR A 52 10.57 -12.53 -20.24
CA TYR A 52 11.34 -13.74 -19.90
C TYR A 52 10.87 -14.57 -18.67
N ASP A 53 10.47 -13.92 -17.56
CA ASP A 53 10.14 -14.59 -16.29
C ASP A 53 8.66 -14.45 -15.84
N THR A 54 7.80 -13.81 -16.65
CA THR A 54 6.39 -13.58 -16.28
C THR A 54 5.44 -13.94 -17.42
N LEU A 55 4.56 -14.91 -17.14
CA LEU A 55 3.47 -15.27 -18.06
C LEU A 55 2.56 -14.05 -18.30
N PRO A 56 2.04 -13.89 -19.54
CA PRO A 56 0.99 -12.91 -19.83
C PRO A 56 -0.22 -13.09 -18.91
N GLY A 57 -0.89 -11.98 -18.58
CA GLY A 57 -2.08 -11.98 -17.74
C GLY A 57 -1.80 -11.96 -16.23
N LYS A 58 -0.54 -11.84 -15.81
CA LYS A 58 -0.21 -11.60 -14.39
C LYS A 58 -0.54 -10.16 -13.98
N TRP A 59 -1.09 -10.02 -12.77
CA TRP A 59 -1.49 -8.76 -12.16
C TRP A 59 -0.48 -8.33 -11.11
N PHE A 60 -0.16 -7.05 -11.08
CA PHE A 60 0.76 -6.45 -10.13
C PHE A 60 0.15 -5.17 -9.55
N PHE A 61 0.48 -4.91 -8.29
CA PHE A 61 0.38 -3.57 -7.71
C PHE A 61 1.70 -2.85 -8.01
N THR A 62 1.64 -1.76 -8.77
CA THR A 62 2.85 -1.12 -9.30
C THR A 62 2.81 0.38 -9.07
N CYS A 63 3.94 0.98 -8.69
CA CYS A 63 4.09 2.42 -8.65
C CYS A 63 3.94 3.02 -10.06
N VAL A 64 3.22 4.13 -10.20
CA VAL A 64 3.10 4.84 -11.49
C VAL A 64 4.45 5.28 -12.09
N ASN A 65 5.48 5.44 -11.25
CA ASN A 65 6.83 5.80 -11.66
C ASN A 65 7.76 4.58 -11.80
N TYR A 66 7.23 3.36 -11.85
CA TYR A 66 8.06 2.16 -11.90
C TYR A 66 8.86 2.06 -13.21
N GLU A 67 10.19 1.97 -13.08
CA GLU A 67 11.12 1.86 -14.21
C GLU A 67 11.95 0.56 -14.18
N GLY A 68 11.67 -0.36 -13.24
CA GLY A 68 12.49 -1.58 -13.07
C GLY A 68 13.82 -1.35 -12.36
N ASP A 69 13.93 -0.23 -11.64
CA ASP A 69 15.14 0.25 -10.95
C ASP A 69 15.35 -0.35 -9.55
N GLY A 70 14.35 -1.07 -9.03
CA GLY A 70 14.36 -1.63 -7.68
C GLY A 70 14.02 -0.62 -6.57
N PHE A 71 13.78 0.65 -6.90
CA PHE A 71 13.38 1.69 -5.93
C PHE A 71 11.86 1.86 -5.86
N HIS A 72 11.16 1.51 -6.93
CA HIS A 72 9.72 1.66 -7.01
C HIS A 72 8.98 0.37 -6.67
N TYR A 73 7.91 0.52 -5.89
CA TYR A 73 7.08 -0.59 -5.46
C TYR A 73 6.51 -1.34 -6.66
N ARG A 74 6.70 -2.65 -6.67
CA ARG A 74 6.04 -3.58 -7.59
C ARG A 74 5.90 -4.95 -6.97
N GLN A 75 4.68 -5.37 -6.69
CA GLN A 75 4.39 -6.65 -6.03
C GLN A 75 3.31 -7.42 -6.80
N PRO A 76 3.43 -8.75 -6.94
CA PRO A 76 2.35 -9.56 -7.47
C PRO A 76 1.04 -9.36 -6.68
N TRP A 77 -0.07 -9.23 -7.41
CA TRP A 77 -1.40 -8.97 -6.83
C TRP A 77 -1.80 -10.02 -5.79
N VAL A 78 -1.44 -11.29 -6.02
CA VAL A 78 -1.77 -12.43 -5.15
C VAL A 78 -1.28 -12.24 -3.71
N ILE A 79 -0.13 -11.59 -3.49
CA ILE A 79 0.42 -11.42 -2.13
C ILE A 79 -0.47 -10.47 -1.34
N GLY A 80 -0.72 -9.28 -1.88
CA GLY A 80 -1.55 -8.28 -1.19
C GLY A 80 -2.99 -8.73 -1.02
N VAL A 81 -3.55 -9.47 -1.99
CA VAL A 81 -4.91 -10.01 -1.89
C VAL A 81 -5.01 -11.11 -0.83
N GLN A 82 -4.03 -12.01 -0.76
CA GLN A 82 -4.00 -13.07 0.25
C GLN A 82 -4.03 -12.48 1.66
N GLU A 83 -3.19 -11.48 1.94
CA GLU A 83 -3.16 -10.78 3.23
C GLU A 83 -4.51 -10.12 3.57
N GLN A 84 -5.17 -9.50 2.58
CA GLN A 84 -6.49 -8.91 2.79
C GLN A 84 -7.56 -9.97 3.08
N ILE A 85 -7.53 -11.11 2.38
CA ILE A 85 -8.47 -12.22 2.62
C ILE A 85 -8.27 -12.80 4.02
N GLU A 86 -7.03 -12.99 4.46
CA GLU A 86 -6.73 -13.48 5.81
C GLU A 86 -7.22 -12.51 6.89
N SER A 87 -6.95 -11.20 6.71
CA SER A 87 -7.42 -10.16 7.63
C SER A 87 -8.95 -10.09 7.70
N LEU A 88 -9.63 -10.17 6.55
CA LEU A 88 -11.09 -10.14 6.48
C LEU A 88 -11.72 -11.41 7.06
N THR A 89 -11.15 -12.57 6.78
CA THR A 89 -11.59 -13.86 7.36
C THR A 89 -11.52 -13.80 8.88
N LYS A 90 -10.39 -13.35 9.45
CA LYS A 90 -10.24 -13.20 10.90
C LYS A 90 -11.28 -12.26 11.51
N ARG A 91 -11.50 -11.09 10.89
CA ARG A 91 -12.50 -10.12 11.36
C ARG A 91 -13.93 -10.65 11.29
N LEU A 92 -14.22 -11.49 10.29
CA LEU A 92 -15.51 -12.15 10.15
C LEU A 92 -15.72 -13.18 11.26
N GLU A 93 -14.73 -14.03 11.53
CA GLU A 93 -14.77 -15.01 12.61
C GLU A 93 -14.97 -14.34 13.98
N GLU A 94 -14.25 -13.24 14.24
CA GLU A 94 -14.42 -12.43 15.46
C GLU A 94 -15.86 -11.86 15.57
N ALA A 95 -16.41 -11.36 14.47
CA ALA A 95 -17.77 -10.83 14.44
C ALA A 95 -18.82 -11.94 14.67
N GLU A 96 -18.64 -13.13 14.09
CA GLU A 96 -19.52 -14.28 14.30
C GLU A 96 -19.48 -14.76 15.76
N GLN A 97 -18.31 -14.78 16.38
CA GLN A 97 -18.18 -15.10 17.82
C GLN A 97 -18.96 -14.11 18.68
N LEU A 98 -18.85 -12.81 18.41
CA LEU A 98 -19.61 -11.80 19.14
C LEU A 98 -21.12 -11.97 18.96
N LEU A 99 -21.59 -12.24 17.75
CA LEU A 99 -23.01 -12.51 17.47
C LEU A 99 -23.52 -13.74 18.21
N ASN A 100 -22.71 -14.80 18.29
CA ASN A 100 -23.06 -16.02 19.04
C ASN A 100 -23.06 -15.82 20.56
N LEU A 101 -22.28 -14.85 21.06
CA LEU A 101 -22.22 -14.49 22.48
C LEU A 101 -23.30 -13.49 22.90
N MET A 102 -24.01 -12.86 21.96
CA MET A 102 -25.15 -11.99 22.25
C MET A 102 -26.40 -12.84 22.52
N PRO A 103 -26.89 -12.95 23.78
CA PRO A 103 -28.13 -13.66 24.05
C PRO A 103 -29.29 -12.77 23.59
N SER A 104 -29.96 -13.20 22.51
CA SER A 104 -31.32 -12.77 22.14
C SER A 104 -31.59 -11.24 22.12
N LEU A 105 -31.34 -10.60 20.97
CA LEU A 105 -32.21 -9.54 20.45
C LEU A 105 -33.37 -10.12 19.62
N LYS A 106 -33.79 -11.34 19.96
CA LYS A 106 -34.99 -11.97 19.39
C LYS A 106 -36.15 -11.64 20.32
N ASN A 107 -36.70 -10.44 20.15
CA ASN A 107 -38.09 -10.16 20.52
C ASN A 107 -39.02 -10.99 19.64
#